data_AF-A0A7Z8W2Y3-F1
#
_entry.id   AF-A0A7Z8W2Y3-F1
#
_cell.length_a   1.000
_cell.length_b   1.000
_cell.length_c   1.000
_cell.angle_alpha   90.00
_cell.angle_beta   90.00
_cell.angle_gamma   90.00
#
_symmetry.space_group_name_H-M   'P 1'
#
loop_
_entity.id
_entity.type
_entity.pdbx_description
1 polymer ?
#
loop_
_entity_poly.entity_id
_entity_poly.type
_entity_poly.pdbx_seq_one_letter_code
_entity_poly.pdbx_strand_id
1 'polypeptide(L)'
;MGVGSPYMECLTSYLIRLSEVHKVYPSSLLSYIVAPVLDKEFLINSVKRGGNRFYDGARTINAFEQNAIDMVTVLEGLTGVQHLDQLTLMGLKEVIPSRYLLKNHFSWCPSCYEEQMNNEESHYNPLLWSLEVVKVCLKHKCRLEIHCPSCYKNLPVLHRKSQNGYCVYCNTWLGIEKGNNQDSHNLELNYKITLIAEQFINHKEEISVSGNRQQIIKNLNYLVETYEQGNLQRFAKNLNLAKTTLWDWCKGKVLPPLPRIFEICSLFDISPVYFYTQDISTNKNLITLNVETLLRNRGKREIRFDCTKALSILREYASNSERIISMTELAKLIGYPKRTLYEHFPDLCKIISAKNKEFIKRRTQQAYEDNCLIIDNCVEFLGKHGVYPSRRKIEEIAHKPGLLKDKKLREYLNRLMQNEFSNDRR
;
A
#
# COMPACT_ATOMS: atom_id res chain seq x y z
N MET A 1 -20.88 6.07 -6.49
CA MET A 1 -20.20 4.76 -6.49
C MET A 1 -19.70 4.38 -7.88
N GLY A 2 -20.44 4.65 -8.97
CA GLY A 2 -19.90 4.50 -10.34
C GLY A 2 -19.70 3.04 -10.77
N VAL A 3 -20.55 2.13 -10.31
CA VAL A 3 -20.49 0.69 -10.62
C VAL A 3 -20.54 0.46 -12.13
N GLY A 4 -19.76 -0.49 -12.63
CA GLY A 4 -19.70 -0.81 -14.06
C GLY A 4 -18.94 0.23 -14.90
N SER A 5 -18.09 1.03 -14.25
CA SER A 5 -17.16 1.96 -14.88
C SER A 5 -15.74 1.69 -14.40
N PRO A 6 -14.69 1.92 -15.23
CA PRO A 6 -13.30 1.88 -14.76
C PRO A 6 -13.02 2.90 -13.65
N TYR A 7 -13.86 3.92 -13.51
CA TYR A 7 -13.78 4.95 -12.48
C TYR A 7 -14.68 4.68 -11.28
N MET A 8 -15.09 3.43 -11.05
CA MET A 8 -15.83 3.06 -9.84
C MET A 8 -15.03 3.35 -8.56
N GLU A 9 -15.71 3.80 -7.51
CA GLU A 9 -15.10 4.10 -6.20
C GLU A 9 -14.50 2.85 -5.57
N CYS A 10 -13.37 2.98 -4.86
CA CYS A 10 -12.80 1.89 -4.06
C CYS A 10 -13.35 1.90 -2.62
N LEU A 11 -13.44 0.73 -1.99
CA LEU A 11 -14.03 0.61 -0.65
C LEU A 11 -13.31 1.46 0.41
N THR A 12 -11.98 1.60 0.33
CA THR A 12 -11.25 2.51 1.25
C THR A 12 -11.65 3.97 1.08
N SER A 13 -11.98 4.39 -0.14
CA SER A 13 -12.43 5.76 -0.43
C SER A 13 -13.88 5.97 0.00
N TYR A 14 -14.74 4.98 -0.20
CA TYR A 14 -16.10 4.95 0.33
C TYR A 14 -16.10 5.08 1.86
N LEU A 15 -15.24 4.36 2.57
CA LEU A 15 -15.09 4.46 4.03
C LEU A 15 -14.70 5.89 4.47
N ILE A 16 -13.80 6.54 3.73
CA ILE A 16 -13.41 7.93 3.99
C ILE A 16 -14.61 8.86 3.77
N ARG A 17 -15.29 8.74 2.63
CA ARG A 17 -16.46 9.55 2.29
C ARG A 17 -17.62 9.36 3.27
N LEU A 18 -17.85 8.12 3.73
CA LEU A 18 -18.82 7.82 4.78
C LEU A 18 -18.47 8.57 6.07
N SER A 19 -17.20 8.56 6.46
CA SER A 19 -16.74 9.30 7.64
C SER A 19 -16.96 10.81 7.50
N GLU A 20 -16.70 11.37 6.32
CA GLU A 20 -16.92 12.79 6.00
C GLU A 20 -18.40 13.20 6.10
N VAL A 21 -19.32 12.37 5.59
CA VAL A 21 -20.78 12.59 5.69
C VAL A 21 -21.22 12.63 7.15
N HIS A 22 -20.67 11.75 7.99
CA HIS A 22 -20.95 11.70 9.43
C HIS A 22 -20.11 12.68 10.27
N LYS A 23 -19.31 13.55 9.65
CA LYS A 23 -18.46 14.55 10.32
C LYS A 23 -17.50 13.94 11.35
N VAL A 24 -17.02 12.73 11.08
CA VAL A 24 -16.05 12.02 11.92
C VAL A 24 -14.81 11.66 11.11
N TYR A 25 -13.70 11.41 11.79
CA TYR A 25 -12.53 10.84 11.14
C TYR A 25 -12.72 9.34 10.86
N PRO A 26 -12.07 8.77 9.82
CA PRO A 26 -12.05 7.33 9.57
C PRO A 26 -11.64 6.52 10.80
N SER A 27 -10.72 7.06 11.60
CA SER A 27 -10.32 6.43 12.86
C SER A 27 -11.41 6.32 13.91
N SER A 28 -12.33 7.28 13.97
CA SER A 28 -13.44 7.25 14.91
C SER A 28 -14.49 6.23 14.47
N LEU A 29 -14.87 6.25 13.19
CA LEU A 29 -15.75 5.25 12.60
C LEU A 29 -15.20 3.83 12.80
N LEU A 30 -13.92 3.62 12.48
CA LEU A 30 -13.29 2.31 12.62
C LEU A 30 -13.16 1.85 14.08
N SER A 31 -12.80 2.75 15.01
CA SER A 31 -12.51 2.36 16.39
C SER A 31 -13.76 2.16 17.24
N TYR A 32 -14.80 2.98 17.02
CA TYR A 32 -15.98 3.01 17.88
C TYR A 32 -17.19 2.31 17.28
N ILE A 33 -17.25 2.14 15.96
CA ILE A 33 -18.40 1.52 15.29
C ILE A 33 -17.99 0.17 14.67
N VAL A 34 -16.99 0.16 13.79
CA VAL A 34 -16.62 -1.05 13.04
C VAL A 34 -15.94 -2.10 13.92
N ALA A 35 -14.94 -1.70 14.72
CA ALA A 35 -14.16 -2.65 15.52
C ALA A 35 -14.99 -3.40 16.58
N PRO A 36 -15.93 -2.77 17.30
CA PRO A 36 -16.81 -3.47 18.23
C PRO A 36 -17.74 -4.49 17.55
N VAL A 37 -18.19 -4.22 16.33
CA VAL A 37 -19.07 -5.14 15.59
C VAL A 37 -18.29 -6.33 15.02
N LEU A 38 -17.08 -6.08 14.52
CA LEU A 38 -16.22 -7.15 14.02
C LEU A 38 -15.71 -8.11 15.11
N ASP A 39 -15.58 -7.60 16.33
CA ASP A 39 -15.04 -8.29 17.50
C ASP A 39 -13.73 -9.07 17.24
N LYS A 40 -12.89 -8.54 16.33
CA LYS A 40 -11.61 -9.16 15.99
C LYS A 40 -10.50 -8.64 16.89
N GLU A 41 -9.80 -9.57 17.53
CA GLU A 41 -8.73 -9.25 18.49
C GLU A 41 -7.65 -8.35 17.89
N PHE A 42 -7.28 -8.52 16.62
CA PHE A 42 -6.25 -7.70 15.97
C PHE A 42 -6.69 -6.24 15.78
N LEU A 43 -7.96 -5.99 15.45
CA LEU A 43 -8.53 -4.65 15.33
C LEU A 43 -8.64 -4.00 16.70
N ILE A 44 -9.21 -4.72 17.66
CA ILE A 44 -9.33 -4.28 19.05
C ILE A 44 -7.96 -3.96 19.64
N ASN A 45 -6.95 -4.79 19.39
CA ASN A 45 -5.58 -4.55 19.81
C ASN A 45 -4.96 -3.33 19.11
N SER A 46 -5.21 -3.14 17.81
CA SER A 46 -4.74 -1.95 17.07
C SER A 46 -5.35 -0.66 17.64
N VAL A 47 -6.64 -0.69 17.98
CA VAL A 47 -7.36 0.42 18.62
C VAL A 47 -6.83 0.67 20.04
N LYS A 48 -6.74 -0.37 20.88
CA LYS A 48 -6.29 -0.28 22.29
C LYS A 48 -4.84 0.17 22.45
N ARG A 49 -3.95 -0.28 21.57
CA ARG A 49 -2.50 0.03 21.61
C ARG A 49 -2.16 1.34 20.90
N GLY A 50 -3.12 1.94 20.18
CA GLY A 50 -2.92 3.22 19.51
C GLY A 50 -1.86 3.19 18.39
N GLY A 51 -1.85 2.17 17.51
CA GLY A 51 -0.87 2.03 16.41
C GLY A 51 -1.43 2.14 14.98
N ASN A 52 -0.58 2.36 13.97
CA ASN A 52 -1.01 2.46 12.56
C ASN A 52 -1.12 1.11 11.85
N ARG A 53 -0.91 0.00 12.57
CA ARG A 53 -0.80 -1.35 11.99
C ARG A 53 -2.00 -1.77 11.13
N PHE A 54 -3.22 -1.40 11.52
CA PHE A 54 -4.40 -1.62 10.68
C PHE A 54 -4.31 -0.83 9.35
N TYR A 55 -3.97 0.45 9.44
CA TYR A 55 -3.86 1.36 8.31
C TYR A 55 -2.73 0.97 7.34
N ASP A 56 -1.61 0.45 7.86
CA ASP A 56 -0.49 -0.03 7.06
C ASP A 56 -0.88 -1.22 6.15
N GLY A 57 -1.88 -2.02 6.58
CA GLY A 57 -2.43 -3.14 5.82
C GLY A 57 -3.70 -2.83 5.02
N ALA A 58 -4.21 -1.60 5.10
CA ALA A 58 -5.55 -1.25 4.62
C ALA A 58 -5.74 -1.38 3.11
N ARG A 59 -4.65 -1.45 2.32
CA ARG A 59 -4.75 -1.73 0.88
C ARG A 59 -5.54 -3.02 0.59
N THR A 60 -5.42 -4.03 1.45
CA THR A 60 -6.12 -5.33 1.30
C THR A 60 -7.64 -5.21 1.38
N ILE A 61 -8.19 -4.11 1.90
CA ILE A 61 -9.63 -3.84 1.91
C ILE A 61 -10.20 -3.72 0.49
N ASN A 62 -9.39 -3.28 -0.48
CA ASN A 62 -9.80 -3.16 -1.88
C ASN A 62 -9.60 -4.45 -2.70
N ALA A 63 -9.00 -5.51 -2.12
CA ALA A 63 -8.73 -6.77 -2.82
C ALA A 63 -9.76 -7.85 -2.42
N PHE A 64 -9.30 -9.03 -2.01
CA PHE A 64 -10.12 -10.23 -1.79
C PHE A 64 -9.68 -11.04 -0.56
N GLU A 65 -8.80 -10.48 0.27
CA GLU A 65 -8.43 -11.11 1.53
C GLU A 65 -9.55 -10.95 2.58
N GLN A 66 -9.41 -11.66 3.72
CA GLN A 66 -10.40 -11.62 4.81
C GLN A 66 -10.75 -10.19 5.26
N ASN A 67 -9.79 -9.26 5.21
CA ASN A 67 -10.02 -7.86 5.54
C ASN A 67 -11.05 -7.18 4.62
N ALA A 68 -11.09 -7.54 3.33
CA ALA A 68 -12.10 -7.02 2.40
C ALA A 68 -13.49 -7.56 2.76
N ILE A 69 -13.60 -8.87 2.98
CA ILE A 69 -14.85 -9.55 3.39
C ILE A 69 -15.40 -8.93 4.67
N ASP A 70 -14.56 -8.90 5.71
CA ASP A 70 -14.91 -8.34 7.03
C ASP A 70 -15.40 -6.89 6.90
N MET A 71 -14.74 -6.06 6.09
CA MET A 71 -15.14 -4.65 5.91
C MET A 71 -16.43 -4.51 5.11
N VAL A 72 -16.61 -5.25 4.01
CA VAL A 72 -17.85 -5.24 3.23
C VAL A 72 -19.01 -5.64 4.12
N THR A 73 -18.97 -6.82 4.73
CA THR A 73 -20.08 -7.36 5.53
C THR A 73 -20.49 -6.40 6.65
N VAL A 74 -19.53 -5.79 7.34
CA VAL A 74 -19.83 -4.87 8.46
C VAL A 74 -20.37 -3.54 7.96
N LEU A 75 -19.82 -2.98 6.90
CA LEU A 75 -20.32 -1.71 6.35
C LEU A 75 -21.72 -1.89 5.77
N GLU A 76 -22.00 -3.00 5.08
CA GLU A 76 -23.35 -3.29 4.59
C GLU A 76 -24.33 -3.46 5.75
N GLY A 77 -23.96 -4.22 6.79
CA GLY A 77 -24.78 -4.40 7.97
C GLY A 77 -25.04 -3.11 8.76
N LEU A 78 -24.06 -2.20 8.82
CA LEU A 78 -24.19 -0.93 9.54
C LEU A 78 -24.92 0.16 8.75
N THR A 79 -24.77 0.18 7.42
CA THR A 79 -25.31 1.26 6.57
C THR A 79 -26.60 0.87 5.85
N GLY A 80 -26.90 -0.42 5.74
CA GLY A 80 -27.99 -0.94 4.90
C GLY A 80 -27.71 -0.85 3.39
N VAL A 81 -26.56 -0.31 2.98
CA VAL A 81 -26.16 -0.28 1.57
C VAL A 81 -25.72 -1.67 1.17
N GLN A 82 -26.26 -2.18 0.06
CA GLN A 82 -25.94 -3.51 -0.46
C GLN A 82 -24.90 -3.43 -1.58
N HIS A 83 -24.26 -4.57 -1.84
CA HIS A 83 -23.30 -4.79 -2.93
C HIS A 83 -22.03 -3.93 -2.83
N LEU A 84 -21.54 -3.68 -1.61
CA LEU A 84 -20.27 -2.97 -1.38
C LEU A 84 -19.05 -3.81 -1.80
N ASP A 85 -19.21 -5.12 -1.97
CA ASP A 85 -18.20 -6.00 -2.57
C ASP A 85 -17.81 -5.53 -3.98
N GLN A 86 -18.71 -4.88 -4.70
CA GLN A 86 -18.42 -4.32 -6.02
C GLN A 86 -17.30 -3.26 -5.96
N LEU A 87 -17.12 -2.55 -4.84
CA LEU A 87 -16.05 -1.55 -4.65
C LEU A 87 -14.68 -2.18 -4.35
N THR A 88 -14.56 -3.50 -4.51
CA THR A 88 -13.37 -4.32 -4.27
C THR A 88 -13.09 -5.28 -5.43
N LEU A 89 -12.00 -6.04 -5.33
CA LEU A 89 -11.65 -7.13 -6.26
C LEU A 89 -12.08 -8.51 -5.72
N MET A 90 -13.00 -8.57 -4.76
CA MET A 90 -13.36 -9.80 -4.03
C MET A 90 -13.77 -10.95 -4.95
N GLY A 91 -14.60 -10.68 -5.96
CA GLY A 91 -15.05 -11.68 -6.93
C GLY A 91 -13.93 -12.34 -7.76
N LEU A 92 -12.72 -11.77 -7.74
CA LEU A 92 -11.59 -12.25 -8.56
C LEU A 92 -10.64 -13.20 -7.81
N LYS A 93 -10.95 -13.56 -6.55
CA LYS A 93 -10.08 -14.36 -5.67
C LYS A 93 -9.53 -15.64 -6.30
N GLU A 94 -10.35 -16.34 -7.08
CA GLU A 94 -9.99 -17.64 -7.66
C GLU A 94 -9.28 -17.52 -9.02
N VAL A 95 -9.28 -16.33 -9.63
CA VAL A 95 -8.77 -16.09 -10.99
C VAL A 95 -7.47 -15.29 -11.02
N ILE A 96 -7.16 -14.50 -9.98
CA ILE A 96 -5.91 -13.73 -9.89
C ILE A 96 -5.19 -13.92 -8.55
N PRO A 97 -3.85 -13.87 -8.51
CA PRO A 97 -3.10 -13.90 -7.26
C PRO A 97 -2.97 -12.48 -6.66
N SER A 98 -2.86 -12.39 -5.33
CA SER A 98 -2.66 -11.10 -4.62
C SER A 98 -1.25 -10.50 -4.79
N ARG A 99 -0.30 -11.31 -5.27
CA ARG A 99 1.09 -10.90 -5.48
C ARG A 99 1.17 -9.80 -6.54
N TYR A 100 1.73 -8.65 -6.16
CA TYR A 100 1.87 -7.46 -7.03
C TYR A 100 0.54 -6.91 -7.56
N LEU A 101 -0.58 -7.20 -6.87
CA LEU A 101 -1.90 -6.73 -7.28
C LEU A 101 -2.09 -5.23 -6.98
N LEU A 102 -1.82 -4.84 -5.74
CA LEU A 102 -2.13 -3.50 -5.22
C LEU A 102 -0.88 -2.72 -4.87
N LYS A 103 -0.97 -1.39 -5.05
CA LYS A 103 0.03 -0.44 -4.57
C LYS A 103 0.14 -0.45 -3.06
N ASN A 104 1.35 -0.13 -2.58
CA ASN A 104 1.63 0.04 -1.15
C ASN A 104 1.41 1.48 -0.66
N HIS A 105 1.16 2.42 -1.56
CA HIS A 105 0.93 3.83 -1.28
C HIS A 105 -0.26 4.32 -2.12
N PHE A 106 -0.84 5.42 -1.70
CA PHE A 106 -1.89 6.10 -2.45
C PHE A 106 -1.29 6.77 -3.70
N SER A 107 -2.04 6.73 -4.79
CA SER A 107 -1.71 7.43 -6.03
C SER A 107 -2.95 8.04 -6.63
N TRP A 108 -2.84 9.21 -7.24
CA TRP A 108 -3.99 9.95 -7.78
C TRP A 108 -3.65 10.74 -9.03
N CYS A 109 -4.67 11.14 -9.76
CA CYS A 109 -4.55 12.13 -10.83
C CYS A 109 -4.98 13.50 -10.27
N PRO A 110 -4.09 14.52 -10.27
CA PRO A 110 -4.46 15.87 -9.84
C PRO A 110 -5.64 16.44 -10.64
N SER A 111 -5.60 16.31 -11.96
CA SER A 111 -6.65 16.81 -12.85
C SER A 111 -8.01 16.10 -12.63
N CYS A 112 -8.05 14.80 -12.29
CA CYS A 112 -9.30 14.14 -11.88
C CYS A 112 -9.89 14.74 -10.62
N TYR A 113 -9.05 15.07 -9.63
CA TYR A 113 -9.54 15.71 -8.42
C TYR A 113 -10.03 17.13 -8.70
N GLU A 114 -9.33 17.89 -9.55
CA GLU A 114 -9.75 19.23 -9.94
C GLU A 114 -11.10 19.22 -10.66
N GLU A 115 -11.34 18.26 -11.55
CA GLU A 115 -12.65 18.06 -12.16
C GLU A 115 -13.74 17.70 -11.14
N GLN A 116 -13.45 16.80 -10.19
CA GLN A 116 -14.41 16.45 -9.13
C GLN A 116 -14.77 17.67 -8.27
N MET A 117 -13.78 18.51 -7.93
CA MET A 117 -13.99 19.77 -7.20
C MET A 117 -14.90 20.73 -8.00
N ASN A 118 -14.63 20.92 -9.28
CA ASN A 118 -15.38 21.85 -10.14
C ASN A 118 -16.81 21.39 -10.43
N ASN A 119 -17.07 20.09 -10.40
CA ASN A 119 -18.40 19.53 -10.64
C ASN A 119 -19.27 19.44 -9.36
N GLU A 120 -18.79 19.97 -8.22
CA GLU A 120 -19.41 19.82 -6.89
C GLU A 120 -19.67 18.34 -6.50
N GLU A 121 -18.93 17.41 -7.10
CA GLU A 121 -19.04 15.99 -6.78
C GLU A 121 -18.30 15.67 -5.48
N SER A 122 -18.80 14.68 -4.72
CA SER A 122 -18.06 14.18 -3.57
C SER A 122 -16.74 13.56 -4.02
N HIS A 123 -15.62 14.03 -3.46
CA HIS A 123 -14.30 13.51 -3.81
C HIS A 123 -14.17 12.01 -3.51
N TYR A 124 -13.67 11.26 -4.49
CA TYR A 124 -13.45 9.83 -4.33
C TYR A 124 -12.26 9.32 -5.14
N ASN A 125 -11.78 8.13 -4.78
CA ASN A 125 -10.66 7.45 -5.42
C ASN A 125 -11.17 6.24 -6.19
N PRO A 126 -10.90 6.16 -7.50
CA PRO A 126 -11.19 4.97 -8.29
C PRO A 126 -10.48 3.71 -7.79
N LEU A 127 -11.15 2.55 -7.86
CA LEU A 127 -10.56 1.23 -7.61
C LEU A 127 -9.38 0.97 -8.55
N LEU A 128 -9.47 1.43 -9.79
CA LEU A 128 -8.39 1.35 -10.78
C LEU A 128 -7.06 1.92 -10.25
N TRP A 129 -7.08 3.03 -9.52
CA TRP A 129 -5.86 3.64 -8.99
C TRP A 129 -5.16 2.78 -7.94
N SER A 130 -5.86 1.84 -7.31
CA SER A 130 -5.26 0.93 -6.32
C SER A 130 -4.35 -0.13 -6.94
N LEU A 131 -4.51 -0.44 -8.23
CA LEU A 131 -3.74 -1.47 -8.92
C LEU A 131 -2.29 -1.04 -9.12
N GLU A 132 -1.34 -1.94 -8.84
CA GLU A 132 0.11 -1.67 -8.97
C GLU A 132 0.50 -1.25 -10.38
N VAL A 133 -0.13 -1.84 -11.40
CA VAL A 133 0.16 -1.64 -12.83
C VAL A 133 -0.25 -0.26 -13.37
N VAL A 134 -1.19 0.41 -12.71
CA VAL A 134 -1.75 1.68 -13.21
C VAL A 134 -0.82 2.81 -12.79
N LYS A 135 -0.07 3.41 -13.72
CA LYS A 135 0.87 4.51 -13.44
C LYS A 135 0.47 5.84 -14.08
N VAL A 136 -0.54 5.82 -14.94
CA VAL A 136 -1.04 6.99 -15.67
C VAL A 136 -2.56 7.07 -15.55
N CYS A 137 -3.11 8.24 -15.80
CA CYS A 137 -4.53 8.47 -16.01
C CYS A 137 -4.82 8.50 -17.51
N LEU A 138 -5.77 7.70 -18.01
CA LEU A 138 -6.16 7.75 -19.42
C LEU A 138 -7.03 8.97 -19.74
N LYS A 139 -7.87 9.40 -18.78
CA LYS A 139 -8.72 10.59 -18.90
C LYS A 139 -7.91 11.86 -19.16
N HIS A 140 -6.88 12.10 -18.36
CA HIS A 140 -6.06 13.33 -18.40
C HIS A 140 -4.70 13.18 -19.07
N LYS A 141 -4.36 11.96 -19.51
CA LYS A 141 -3.08 11.67 -20.17
C LYS A 141 -1.87 12.19 -19.37
N CYS A 142 -1.86 11.91 -18.08
CA CYS A 142 -0.80 12.32 -17.15
C CYS A 142 -0.37 11.16 -16.24
N ARG A 143 0.79 11.29 -15.58
CA ARG A 143 1.23 10.32 -14.57
C ARG A 143 0.39 10.48 -13.30
N LEU A 144 0.13 9.36 -12.62
CA LEU A 144 -0.44 9.43 -11.28
C LEU A 144 0.63 9.88 -10.29
N GLU A 145 0.29 10.88 -9.48
CA GLU A 145 1.12 11.39 -8.41
C GLU A 145 1.10 10.46 -7.20
N ILE A 146 2.20 10.42 -6.47
CA ILE A 146 2.36 9.61 -5.25
C ILE A 146 2.88 10.44 -4.06
N HIS A 147 3.37 11.66 -4.34
CA HIS A 147 3.93 12.57 -3.35
C HIS A 147 3.06 13.83 -3.23
N CYS A 148 2.81 14.29 -2.01
CA CYS A 148 2.09 15.54 -1.80
C CYS A 148 2.81 16.71 -2.50
N PRO A 149 2.11 17.61 -3.22
CA PRO A 149 2.75 18.72 -3.92
C PRO A 149 3.42 19.74 -2.98
N SER A 150 2.93 19.85 -1.74
CA SER A 150 3.44 20.78 -0.72
C SER A 150 4.48 20.15 0.20
N CYS A 151 4.16 19.03 0.87
CA CYS A 151 5.06 18.42 1.86
C CYS A 151 5.91 17.26 1.34
N TYR A 152 5.75 16.86 0.07
CA TYR A 152 6.52 15.80 -0.62
C TYR A 152 6.49 14.41 0.04
N LYS A 153 5.67 14.20 1.08
CA LYS A 153 5.49 12.89 1.71
C LYS A 153 4.70 11.96 0.80
N ASN A 154 5.01 10.67 0.88
CA ASN A 154 4.18 9.60 0.32
C ASN A 154 2.93 9.40 1.17
N LEU A 155 1.77 9.31 0.52
CA LEU A 155 0.50 9.13 1.21
C LEU A 155 0.20 7.63 1.37
N PRO A 156 -0.27 7.18 2.55
CA PRO A 156 -0.77 5.82 2.72
C PRO A 156 -2.15 5.68 2.03
N VAL A 157 -2.52 4.45 1.66
CA VAL A 157 -3.84 4.14 1.05
C VAL A 157 -4.99 4.55 1.97
N LEU A 158 -4.82 4.33 3.28
CA LEU A 158 -5.77 4.78 4.30
C LEU A 158 -4.98 5.26 5.52
N HIS A 159 -5.45 6.33 6.15
CA HIS A 159 -4.93 6.89 7.38
C HIS A 159 -6.08 7.25 8.32
N ARG A 160 -5.76 7.40 9.60
CA ARG A 160 -6.71 7.76 10.67
C ARG A 160 -7.48 9.04 10.41
N LYS A 161 -6.86 9.97 9.68
CA LYS A 161 -7.36 11.29 9.31
C LYS A 161 -7.47 11.46 7.80
N SER A 162 -7.59 10.35 7.06
CA SER A 162 -7.75 10.44 5.61
C SER A 162 -8.99 11.24 5.26
N GLN A 163 -8.84 12.07 4.24
CA GLN A 163 -9.89 12.82 3.57
C GLN A 163 -9.60 12.68 2.07
N ASN A 164 -10.61 12.36 1.26
CA ASN A 164 -10.40 12.20 -0.18
C ASN A 164 -9.98 13.55 -0.78
N GLY A 165 -8.97 13.57 -1.65
CA GLY A 165 -8.48 14.81 -2.27
C GLY A 165 -7.50 15.64 -1.42
N TYR A 166 -7.23 15.27 -0.16
CA TYR A 166 -6.36 16.06 0.72
C TYR A 166 -5.20 15.27 1.31
N CYS A 167 -4.07 15.94 1.50
CA CYS A 167 -2.91 15.36 2.16
C CYS A 167 -3.16 15.11 3.65
N VAL A 168 -3.00 13.86 4.08
CA VAL A 168 -3.21 13.46 5.49
C VAL A 168 -2.22 14.09 6.50
N TYR A 169 -1.13 14.69 6.01
CA TYR A 169 -0.06 15.27 6.85
C TYR A 169 -0.10 16.80 6.93
N CYS A 170 -0.34 17.47 5.81
CA CYS A 170 -0.31 18.95 5.73
C CYS A 170 -1.63 19.55 5.25
N ASN A 171 -2.64 18.72 5.00
CA ASN A 171 -3.98 19.12 4.56
C ASN A 171 -4.03 19.91 3.25
N THR A 172 -2.96 19.88 2.44
CA THR A 172 -2.95 20.50 1.11
C THR A 172 -3.85 19.73 0.16
N TRP A 173 -4.62 20.46 -0.65
CA TRP A 173 -5.36 19.93 -1.79
C TRP A 173 -4.45 19.18 -2.78
N LEU A 174 -4.89 18.02 -3.25
CA LEU A 174 -4.10 17.13 -4.10
C LEU A 174 -4.37 17.34 -5.60
N GLY A 175 -5.35 18.16 -5.97
CA GLY A 175 -5.64 18.54 -7.37
C GLY A 175 -4.71 19.60 -7.95
N ILE A 176 -3.69 20.05 -7.20
CA ILE A 176 -2.71 21.04 -7.68
C ILE A 176 -1.86 20.42 -8.80
N GLU A 177 -2.02 20.91 -10.03
CA GLU A 177 -1.19 20.51 -11.16
C GLU A 177 0.25 21.02 -11.01
N LYS A 178 1.23 20.15 -11.25
CA LYS A 178 2.64 20.54 -11.46
C LYS A 178 2.93 20.44 -12.95
N GLY A 179 3.61 21.46 -13.51
CA GLY A 179 3.99 21.49 -14.92
C GLY A 179 4.66 20.20 -15.37
N ASN A 180 4.23 19.69 -16.53
CA ASN A 180 4.61 18.39 -17.08
C ASN A 180 6.12 18.26 -17.33
N ASN A 181 6.80 17.36 -16.60
CA ASN A 181 8.10 16.82 -17.01
C ASN A 181 7.87 15.51 -17.80
N GLN A 182 7.91 15.61 -19.13
CA GLN A 182 7.65 14.49 -20.02
C GLN A 182 8.91 13.67 -20.32
N ASP A 183 9.09 12.56 -19.62
CA ASP A 183 9.78 11.39 -20.21
C ASP A 183 8.79 10.64 -21.11
N SER A 184 8.92 10.83 -22.43
CA SER A 184 7.95 10.39 -23.46
C SER A 184 7.89 8.87 -23.67
N HIS A 185 9.02 8.16 -23.65
CA HIS A 185 9.07 6.75 -24.05
C HIS A 185 8.47 5.75 -23.04
N ASN A 186 8.60 6.00 -21.74
CA ASN A 186 7.99 5.12 -20.72
C ASN A 186 6.46 5.31 -20.67
N LEU A 187 5.95 6.43 -21.21
CA LEU A 187 4.54 6.79 -21.11
C LEU A 187 3.66 5.92 -22.01
N GLU A 188 4.11 5.55 -23.21
CA GLU A 188 3.32 4.76 -24.16
C GLU A 188 2.98 3.34 -23.63
N LEU A 189 3.97 2.64 -23.07
CA LEU A 189 3.72 1.31 -22.47
C LEU A 189 2.78 1.41 -21.27
N ASN A 190 2.96 2.42 -20.42
CA ASN A 190 2.06 2.64 -19.28
C ASN A 190 0.63 2.96 -19.74
N TYR A 191 0.44 3.67 -20.86
CA TYR A 191 -0.87 3.88 -21.45
C TYR A 191 -1.51 2.57 -21.89
N LYS A 192 -0.80 1.74 -22.66
CA LYS A 192 -1.31 0.43 -23.11
C LYS A 192 -1.69 -0.47 -21.94
N ILE A 193 -0.82 -0.56 -20.92
CA ILE A 193 -1.11 -1.35 -19.71
C ILE A 193 -2.28 -0.78 -18.92
N THR A 194 -2.41 0.54 -18.83
CA THR A 194 -3.54 1.17 -18.12
C THR A 194 -4.85 0.98 -18.89
N LEU A 195 -4.83 0.99 -20.22
CA LEU A 195 -6.00 0.66 -21.05
C LEU A 195 -6.48 -0.78 -20.78
N ILE A 196 -5.57 -1.75 -20.73
CA ILE A 196 -5.87 -3.13 -20.37
C ILE A 196 -6.43 -3.20 -18.94
N ALA A 197 -5.88 -2.42 -18.00
CA ALA A 197 -6.38 -2.36 -16.64
C ALA A 197 -7.79 -1.77 -16.54
N GLU A 198 -8.13 -0.74 -17.33
CA GLU A 198 -9.50 -0.20 -17.42
C GLU A 198 -10.47 -1.24 -17.96
N GLN A 199 -10.13 -1.93 -19.05
CA GLN A 199 -10.94 -3.01 -19.61
C GLN A 199 -11.19 -4.13 -18.58
N PHE A 200 -10.14 -4.51 -17.84
CA PHE A 200 -10.21 -5.52 -16.79
C PHE A 200 -11.14 -5.11 -15.65
N ILE A 201 -11.02 -3.88 -15.13
CA ILE A 201 -11.90 -3.39 -14.06
C ILE A 201 -13.34 -3.27 -14.54
N ASN A 202 -13.55 -2.77 -15.76
CA ASN A 202 -14.89 -2.59 -16.32
C ASN A 202 -15.67 -3.91 -16.46
N HIS A 203 -14.97 -5.01 -16.72
CA HIS A 203 -15.54 -6.36 -16.89
C HIS A 203 -15.23 -7.30 -15.72
N LYS A 204 -14.88 -6.76 -14.53
CA LYS A 204 -14.47 -7.60 -13.39
C LYS A 204 -15.55 -8.59 -12.95
N GLU A 205 -16.83 -8.23 -13.08
CA GLU A 205 -17.96 -9.11 -12.74
C GLU A 205 -18.07 -10.29 -13.72
N GLU A 206 -17.94 -10.02 -15.03
CA GLU A 206 -17.89 -11.06 -16.05
C GLU A 206 -16.72 -12.02 -15.82
N ILE A 207 -15.54 -11.48 -15.51
CA ILE A 207 -14.34 -12.27 -15.19
C ILE A 207 -14.55 -13.06 -13.89
N SER A 208 -15.27 -12.51 -12.91
CA SER A 208 -15.58 -13.22 -11.66
C SER A 208 -16.48 -14.43 -11.89
N VAL A 209 -17.49 -14.31 -12.76
CA VAL A 209 -18.47 -15.36 -13.04
C VAL A 209 -17.92 -16.42 -14.01
N SER A 210 -17.30 -15.98 -15.11
CA SER A 210 -16.90 -16.85 -16.23
C SER A 210 -15.41 -17.20 -16.21
N GLY A 211 -14.60 -16.43 -15.48
CA GLY A 211 -13.16 -16.62 -15.44
C GLY A 211 -12.81 -17.90 -14.68
N ASN A 212 -11.86 -18.67 -15.22
CA ASN A 212 -11.39 -19.87 -14.54
C ASN A 212 -9.90 -20.12 -14.76
N ARG A 213 -9.28 -20.78 -13.78
CA ARG A 213 -7.84 -21.08 -13.77
C ARG A 213 -7.40 -21.93 -14.97
N GLN A 214 -8.25 -22.85 -15.43
CA GLN A 214 -7.88 -23.71 -16.55
C GLN A 214 -7.83 -22.96 -17.87
N GLN A 215 -8.68 -21.94 -18.04
CA GLN A 215 -8.64 -21.08 -19.21
C GLN A 215 -7.33 -20.30 -19.30
N ILE A 216 -6.85 -19.76 -18.18
CA ILE A 216 -5.53 -19.09 -18.09
C ILE A 216 -4.42 -20.04 -18.56
N ILE A 217 -4.43 -21.27 -18.04
CA ILE A 217 -3.43 -22.29 -18.38
C ILE A 217 -3.51 -22.67 -19.86
N LYS A 218 -4.72 -22.89 -20.38
CA LYS A 218 -4.97 -23.22 -21.79
C LYS A 218 -4.47 -22.11 -22.71
N ASN A 219 -4.82 -20.85 -22.43
CA ASN A 219 -4.41 -19.69 -23.21
C ASN A 219 -2.88 -19.48 -23.16
N LEU A 220 -2.22 -19.71 -22.02
CA LEU A 220 -0.75 -19.68 -21.94
C LEU A 220 -0.10 -20.77 -22.80
N ASN A 221 -0.58 -22.01 -22.72
CA ASN A 221 -0.04 -23.11 -23.52
C ASN A 221 -0.28 -22.88 -25.01
N TYR A 222 -1.44 -22.33 -25.40
CA TYR A 222 -1.72 -21.93 -26.77
C TYR A 222 -0.70 -20.91 -27.30
N LEU A 223 -0.31 -19.91 -26.50
CA LEU A 223 0.71 -18.94 -26.91
C LEU A 223 2.09 -19.58 -27.07
N VAL A 224 2.49 -20.46 -26.15
CA VAL A 224 3.77 -21.19 -26.25
C VAL A 224 3.81 -22.04 -27.51
N GLU A 225 2.72 -22.74 -27.82
CA GLU A 225 2.61 -23.56 -29.03
C GLU A 225 2.63 -22.70 -30.30
N THR A 226 1.83 -21.64 -30.33
CA THR A 226 1.62 -20.80 -31.51
C THR A 226 2.88 -20.03 -31.93
N TYR A 227 3.66 -19.54 -30.96
CA TYR A 227 4.78 -18.63 -31.21
C TYR A 227 6.16 -19.29 -31.16
N GLU A 228 6.31 -20.36 -30.39
CA GLU A 228 7.62 -20.99 -30.17
C GLU A 228 7.57 -22.51 -30.42
N GLN A 229 6.51 -23.03 -31.05
CA GLN A 229 6.35 -24.45 -31.38
C GLN A 229 6.57 -25.35 -30.14
N GLY A 230 6.05 -24.93 -28.99
CA GLY A 230 6.21 -25.64 -27.73
C GLY A 230 7.53 -25.34 -26.99
N ASN A 231 8.43 -24.52 -27.54
CA ASN A 231 9.72 -24.21 -26.93
C ASN A 231 9.59 -23.21 -25.77
N LEU A 232 9.29 -23.76 -24.60
CA LEU A 232 9.10 -23.00 -23.36
C LEU A 232 10.28 -22.11 -22.97
N GLN A 233 11.52 -22.54 -23.25
CA GLN A 233 12.73 -21.79 -22.89
C GLN A 233 12.86 -20.50 -23.72
N ARG A 234 12.54 -20.57 -25.01
CA ARG A 234 12.55 -19.40 -25.90
C ARG A 234 11.41 -18.45 -25.54
N PHE A 235 10.20 -18.97 -25.33
CA PHE A 235 9.06 -18.15 -24.93
C PHE A 235 9.31 -17.42 -23.60
N ALA A 236 9.86 -18.12 -22.61
CA ALA A 236 10.26 -17.51 -21.33
C ALA A 236 11.29 -16.39 -21.52
N LYS A 237 12.28 -16.59 -22.40
CA LYS A 237 13.29 -15.57 -22.71
C LYS A 237 12.68 -14.32 -23.35
N ASN A 238 11.73 -14.48 -24.28
CA ASN A 238 11.03 -13.35 -24.93
C ASN A 238 10.23 -12.53 -23.91
N LEU A 239 9.65 -13.19 -22.91
CA LEU A 239 8.95 -12.53 -21.81
C LEU A 239 9.89 -12.00 -20.71
N ASN A 240 11.20 -12.25 -20.79
CA ASN A 240 12.17 -11.99 -19.73
C ASN A 240 11.82 -12.69 -18.40
N LEU A 241 11.56 -13.99 -18.47
CA LEU A 241 11.21 -14.87 -17.35
C LEU A 241 12.21 -16.03 -17.21
N ALA A 242 12.34 -16.54 -15.98
CA ALA A 242 12.91 -17.86 -15.78
C ALA A 242 12.00 -18.93 -16.39
N LYS A 243 12.58 -19.94 -17.04
CA LYS A 243 11.84 -21.08 -17.62
C LYS A 243 10.96 -21.77 -16.56
N THR A 244 11.49 -21.95 -15.36
CA THR A 244 10.78 -22.58 -14.23
C THR A 244 9.50 -21.84 -13.89
N THR A 245 9.54 -20.51 -13.84
CA THR A 245 8.37 -19.66 -13.59
C THR A 245 7.28 -19.88 -14.64
N LEU A 246 7.64 -19.84 -15.93
CA LEU A 246 6.67 -20.05 -17.00
C LEU A 246 6.13 -21.48 -17.00
N TRP A 247 6.98 -22.46 -16.70
CA TRP A 247 6.58 -23.86 -16.57
C TRP A 247 5.56 -24.06 -15.45
N ASP A 248 5.79 -23.46 -14.28
CA ASP A 248 4.85 -23.52 -13.15
C ASP A 248 3.49 -22.91 -13.52
N TRP A 249 3.46 -21.85 -14.32
CA TRP A 249 2.23 -21.26 -14.83
C TRP A 249 1.51 -22.17 -15.84
N CYS A 250 2.23 -22.71 -16.82
CA CYS A 250 1.67 -23.60 -17.85
C CYS A 250 1.20 -24.95 -17.30
N LYS A 251 1.73 -25.38 -16.14
CA LYS A 251 1.26 -26.56 -15.40
C LYS A 251 0.21 -26.23 -14.34
N GLY A 252 -0.16 -24.96 -14.20
CA GLY A 252 -1.14 -24.55 -13.23
C GLY A 252 -0.70 -24.78 -11.79
N LYS A 253 0.59 -24.77 -11.47
CA LYS A 253 1.09 -24.82 -10.08
C LYS A 253 0.88 -23.49 -9.36
N VAL A 254 1.11 -22.39 -10.07
CA VAL A 254 0.94 -21.02 -9.57
C VAL A 254 0.31 -20.16 -10.67
N LEU A 255 -0.60 -19.26 -10.31
CA LEU A 255 -1.16 -18.29 -11.26
C LEU A 255 -0.17 -17.15 -11.56
N PRO A 256 -0.08 -16.66 -12.81
CA PRO A 256 0.72 -15.50 -13.12
C PRO A 256 0.21 -14.25 -12.38
N PRO A 257 1.11 -13.39 -11.85
CA PRO A 257 0.72 -12.09 -11.30
C PRO A 257 -0.01 -11.22 -12.34
N LEU A 258 -0.99 -10.42 -11.88
CA LEU A 258 -1.76 -9.53 -12.77
C LEU A 258 -0.89 -8.65 -13.69
N PRO A 259 0.23 -8.04 -13.23
CA PRO A 259 1.15 -7.32 -14.12
C PRO A 259 1.65 -8.14 -15.30
N ARG A 260 1.92 -9.44 -15.08
CA ARG A 260 2.44 -10.34 -16.11
C ARG A 260 1.37 -10.72 -17.12
N ILE A 261 0.12 -10.88 -16.67
CA ILE A 261 -1.01 -11.08 -17.58
C ILE A 261 -1.20 -9.85 -18.46
N PHE A 262 -1.16 -8.64 -17.90
CA PHE A 262 -1.34 -7.41 -18.68
C PHE A 262 -0.19 -7.18 -19.66
N GLU A 263 1.04 -7.51 -19.28
CA GLU A 263 2.18 -7.50 -20.21
C GLU A 263 1.96 -8.47 -21.37
N ILE A 264 1.49 -9.70 -21.11
CA ILE A 264 1.18 -10.69 -22.15
C ILE A 264 0.04 -10.17 -23.04
N CYS A 265 -1.06 -9.69 -22.47
CA CYS A 265 -2.19 -9.14 -23.21
C CYS A 265 -1.74 -7.97 -24.12
N SER A 266 -0.88 -7.09 -23.60
CA SER A 266 -0.30 -5.97 -24.36
C SER A 266 0.63 -6.43 -25.48
N LEU A 267 1.48 -7.42 -25.21
CA LEU A 267 2.43 -7.97 -26.19
C LEU A 267 1.76 -8.64 -27.38
N PHE A 268 0.72 -9.42 -27.10
CA PHE A 268 0.04 -10.27 -28.08
C PHE A 268 -1.28 -9.68 -28.60
N ASP A 269 -1.60 -8.44 -28.20
CA ASP A 269 -2.85 -7.74 -28.56
C ASP A 269 -4.11 -8.56 -28.22
N ILE A 270 -4.16 -9.07 -26.99
CA ILE A 270 -5.25 -9.91 -26.48
C ILE A 270 -6.08 -9.12 -25.47
N SER A 271 -7.40 -9.23 -25.57
CA SER A 271 -8.29 -8.71 -24.54
C SER A 271 -8.01 -9.38 -23.18
N PRO A 272 -7.80 -8.61 -22.10
CA PRO A 272 -7.64 -9.17 -20.77
C PRO A 272 -8.88 -9.98 -20.35
N VAL A 273 -10.08 -9.59 -20.78
CA VAL A 273 -11.32 -10.30 -20.46
C VAL A 273 -11.30 -11.69 -21.10
N TYR A 274 -11.00 -11.78 -22.40
CA TYR A 274 -10.95 -13.05 -23.11
C TYR A 274 -9.86 -13.97 -22.59
N PHE A 275 -8.74 -13.42 -22.17
CA PHE A 275 -7.65 -14.20 -21.60
C PHE A 275 -8.10 -15.03 -20.38
N TYR A 276 -9.06 -14.52 -19.58
CA TYR A 276 -9.61 -15.24 -18.42
C TYR A 276 -10.84 -16.09 -18.75
N THR A 277 -11.64 -15.71 -19.74
CA THR A 277 -13.02 -16.23 -19.92
C THR A 277 -13.17 -17.20 -21.09
N GLN A 278 -12.34 -17.11 -22.14
CA GLN A 278 -12.52 -17.92 -23.35
C GLN A 278 -11.22 -18.20 -24.09
N ASP A 279 -11.33 -18.99 -25.16
CA ASP A 279 -10.21 -19.31 -26.03
C ASP A 279 -9.77 -18.07 -26.83
N ILE A 280 -8.47 -17.82 -26.82
CA ILE A 280 -7.87 -16.70 -27.56
C ILE A 280 -7.44 -17.15 -28.95
N SER A 281 -7.50 -16.21 -29.90
CA SER A 281 -6.91 -16.34 -31.23
C SER A 281 -5.97 -15.17 -31.48
N THR A 282 -4.80 -15.43 -32.05
CA THR A 282 -3.80 -14.37 -32.26
C THR A 282 -3.35 -14.29 -33.73
N ASN A 283 -3.06 -13.08 -34.21
CA ASN A 283 -2.52 -12.86 -35.55
C ASN A 283 -0.99 -12.78 -35.48
N LYS A 284 -0.29 -13.80 -36.03
CA LYS A 284 1.17 -13.95 -35.93
C LYS A 284 1.97 -12.76 -36.49
N ASN A 285 1.41 -11.97 -37.41
CA ASN A 285 2.13 -10.91 -38.11
C ASN A 285 2.36 -9.63 -37.28
N LEU A 286 1.60 -9.40 -36.19
CA LEU A 286 1.69 -8.16 -35.38
C LEU A 286 2.85 -8.17 -34.35
N ILE A 287 3.47 -9.33 -34.12
CA ILE A 287 4.25 -9.60 -32.90
C ILE A 287 5.74 -9.37 -33.06
N THR A 288 6.27 -9.53 -34.28
CA THR A 288 7.68 -9.25 -34.59
C THR A 288 8.04 -7.78 -34.30
N LEU A 289 7.08 -6.85 -34.47
CA LEU A 289 7.26 -5.43 -34.14
C LEU A 289 7.21 -5.14 -32.62
N ASN A 290 6.33 -5.80 -31.87
CA ASN A 290 6.12 -5.50 -30.43
C ASN A 290 7.21 -6.11 -29.53
N VAL A 291 7.69 -7.32 -29.86
CA VAL A 291 8.75 -8.00 -29.11
C VAL A 291 10.09 -7.27 -29.26
N GLU A 292 10.43 -6.81 -30.47
CA GLU A 292 11.65 -6.01 -30.68
C GLU A 292 11.61 -4.67 -29.93
N THR A 293 10.46 -3.98 -29.93
CA THR A 293 10.30 -2.67 -29.25
C THR A 293 10.39 -2.82 -27.72
N LEU A 294 9.82 -3.87 -27.14
CA LEU A 294 9.85 -4.11 -25.69
C LEU A 294 11.18 -4.69 -25.20
N LEU A 295 11.89 -5.47 -26.03
CA LEU A 295 13.22 -5.97 -25.71
C LEU A 295 14.31 -4.88 -25.81
N ARG A 296 14.19 -3.92 -26.74
CA ARG A 296 15.10 -2.76 -26.81
C ARG A 296 14.95 -1.83 -25.60
N ASN A 297 13.75 -1.73 -25.04
CA ASN A 297 13.42 -0.79 -23.96
C ASN A 297 13.59 -1.35 -22.53
N ARG A 298 13.74 -2.67 -22.39
CA ARG A 298 14.17 -3.27 -21.12
C ARG A 298 15.68 -3.27 -21.05
N GLY A 299 16.24 -2.10 -20.74
CA GLY A 299 17.65 -2.01 -20.39
C GLY A 299 18.00 -3.10 -19.37
N LYS A 300 18.85 -4.04 -19.76
CA LYS A 300 19.52 -4.94 -18.81
C LYS A 300 20.28 -4.06 -17.84
N ARG A 301 19.68 -3.70 -16.72
CA ARG A 301 20.46 -3.45 -15.52
C ARG A 301 20.85 -4.80 -14.97
N GLU A 302 21.89 -5.40 -15.54
CA GLU A 302 22.82 -6.12 -14.70
C GLU A 302 23.39 -5.08 -13.74
N ILE A 303 22.78 -4.94 -12.56
CA ILE A 303 23.44 -4.24 -11.48
C ILE A 303 24.57 -5.18 -11.05
N ARG A 304 25.71 -5.08 -11.73
CA ARG A 304 26.93 -5.79 -11.34
C ARG A 304 27.22 -5.34 -9.91
N PHE A 305 27.06 -6.25 -8.95
CA PHE A 305 27.24 -5.94 -7.54
C PHE A 305 28.68 -5.47 -7.32
N ASP A 306 28.83 -4.17 -7.09
CA ASP A 306 30.11 -3.54 -6.84
C ASP A 306 30.54 -3.83 -5.38
N CYS A 307 31.22 -4.97 -5.21
CA CYS A 307 31.71 -5.44 -3.93
C CYS A 307 32.59 -4.42 -3.22
N THR A 308 33.43 -3.67 -3.93
CA THR A 308 34.41 -2.76 -3.32
C THR A 308 33.73 -1.50 -2.80
N LYS A 309 32.78 -0.94 -3.57
CA LYS A 309 31.96 0.19 -3.13
C LYS A 309 31.03 -0.18 -1.96
N ALA A 310 30.39 -1.34 -2.02
CA ALA A 310 29.53 -1.80 -0.92
C ALA A 310 30.33 -2.04 0.37
N LEU A 311 31.53 -2.62 0.25
CA LEU A 311 32.42 -2.87 1.39
C LEU A 311 32.93 -1.58 2.03
N SER A 312 33.33 -0.57 1.23
CA SER A 312 33.86 0.69 1.76
C SER A 312 32.81 1.44 2.59
N ILE A 313 31.59 1.55 2.07
CA ILE A 313 30.46 2.19 2.77
C ILE A 313 30.08 1.40 4.02
N LEU A 314 29.99 0.06 3.94
CA LEU A 314 29.67 -0.76 5.12
C LEU A 314 30.73 -0.64 6.21
N ARG A 315 32.03 -0.59 5.86
CA ARG A 315 33.10 -0.38 6.83
C ARG A 315 33.01 0.98 7.49
N GLU A 316 32.76 2.04 6.73
CA GLU A 316 32.60 3.40 7.27
C GLU A 316 31.48 3.46 8.32
N TYR A 317 30.33 2.86 8.04
CA TYR A 317 29.19 2.83 8.97
C TYR A 317 29.37 1.82 10.11
N ALA A 318 30.14 0.74 9.93
CA ALA A 318 30.44 -0.20 11.00
C ALA A 318 31.43 0.39 12.02
N SER A 319 32.47 1.10 11.53
CA SER A 319 33.55 1.61 12.37
C SER A 319 33.24 2.96 13.03
N ASN A 320 32.39 3.80 12.44
CA ASN A 320 32.04 5.10 13.02
C ASN A 320 30.89 4.96 14.04
N SER A 321 31.17 5.23 15.32
CA SER A 321 30.20 5.14 16.43
C SER A 321 29.04 6.13 16.31
N GLU A 322 29.24 7.30 15.70
CA GLU A 322 28.24 8.37 15.58
C GLU A 322 27.26 8.14 14.41
N ARG A 323 27.64 7.33 13.41
CA ARG A 323 26.79 7.07 12.24
C ARG A 323 25.79 5.96 12.48
N ILE A 324 24.60 6.32 12.93
CA ILE A 324 23.52 5.37 13.26
C ILE A 324 22.49 5.37 12.15
N ILE A 325 22.31 4.21 11.50
CA ILE A 325 21.37 4.02 10.39
C ILE A 325 20.77 2.62 10.43
N SER A 326 19.53 2.47 9.99
CA SER A 326 18.95 1.14 9.81
C SER A 326 19.57 0.44 8.59
N MET A 327 19.70 -0.89 8.64
CA MET A 327 20.15 -1.66 7.46
C MET A 327 19.21 -1.49 6.26
N THR A 328 17.95 -1.11 6.49
CA THR A 328 16.99 -0.83 5.42
C THR A 328 17.29 0.48 4.70
N GLU A 329 17.61 1.54 5.44
CA GLU A 329 18.00 2.83 4.86
C GLU A 329 19.39 2.77 4.24
N LEU A 330 20.34 2.08 4.89
CA LEU A 330 21.68 1.91 4.34
C LEU A 330 21.66 1.11 3.03
N ALA A 331 20.84 0.07 2.93
CA ALA A 331 20.64 -0.67 1.68
C ALA A 331 20.11 0.24 0.55
N LYS A 332 19.18 1.15 0.85
CA LYS A 332 18.71 2.15 -0.12
C LYS A 332 19.81 3.13 -0.53
N LEU A 333 20.63 3.59 0.42
CA LEU A 333 21.74 4.50 0.18
C LEU A 333 22.81 3.87 -0.72
N ILE A 334 23.17 2.61 -0.46
CA ILE A 334 24.16 1.88 -1.26
C ILE A 334 23.57 1.49 -2.63
N GLY A 335 22.24 1.34 -2.72
CA GLY A 335 21.54 0.99 -3.96
C GLY A 335 21.42 -0.52 -4.21
N TYR A 336 21.66 -1.35 -3.20
CA TYR A 336 21.54 -2.81 -3.28
C TYR A 336 20.51 -3.37 -2.30
N PRO A 337 19.83 -4.49 -2.65
CA PRO A 337 18.93 -5.16 -1.71
C PRO A 337 19.65 -5.57 -0.43
N LYS A 338 18.97 -5.42 0.71
CA LYS A 338 19.48 -5.86 2.03
C LYS A 338 19.95 -7.31 1.99
N ARG A 339 19.21 -8.20 1.33
CA ARG A 339 19.57 -9.62 1.19
C ARG A 339 20.95 -9.80 0.59
N THR A 340 21.23 -9.12 -0.52
CA THR A 340 22.53 -9.15 -1.21
C THR A 340 23.67 -8.68 -0.30
N LEU A 341 23.46 -7.60 0.46
CA LEU A 341 24.48 -7.11 1.41
C LEU A 341 24.76 -8.11 2.54
N TYR A 342 23.74 -8.81 3.05
CA TYR A 342 23.91 -9.84 4.08
C TYR A 342 24.56 -11.13 3.53
N GLU A 343 24.31 -11.47 2.26
CA GLU A 343 24.95 -12.62 1.60
C GLU A 343 26.45 -12.39 1.42
N HIS A 344 26.88 -11.16 1.09
CA HIS A 344 28.30 -10.84 0.85
C HIS A 344 29.06 -10.36 2.10
N PHE A 345 28.42 -9.61 3.00
CA PHE A 345 29.07 -8.97 4.15
C PHE A 345 28.27 -9.16 5.46
N PRO A 346 28.03 -10.42 5.89
CA PRO A 346 27.15 -10.72 7.03
C PRO A 346 27.60 -10.05 8.33
N ASP A 347 28.90 -9.98 8.59
CA ASP A 347 29.43 -9.50 9.86
C ASP A 347 29.29 -7.98 10.00
N LEU A 348 29.64 -7.22 8.96
CA LEU A 348 29.44 -5.77 8.92
C LEU A 348 27.95 -5.40 9.04
N CYS A 349 27.09 -6.14 8.33
CA CYS A 349 25.65 -5.94 8.42
C CYS A 349 25.09 -6.21 9.82
N LYS A 350 25.61 -7.24 10.52
CA LYS A 350 25.23 -7.55 11.90
C LYS A 350 25.69 -6.47 12.87
N ILE A 351 26.92 -5.95 12.73
CA ILE A 351 27.45 -4.87 13.57
C ILE A 351 26.57 -3.62 13.46
N ILE A 352 26.28 -3.18 12.23
CA ILE A 352 25.45 -1.99 11.98
C ILE A 352 24.02 -2.20 12.52
N SER A 353 23.45 -3.38 12.29
CA SER A 353 22.11 -3.71 12.79
C SER A 353 22.04 -3.75 14.32
N ALA A 354 23.08 -4.27 15.00
CA ALA A 354 23.16 -4.30 16.45
C ALA A 354 23.27 -2.89 17.02
N LYS A 355 24.12 -2.05 16.42
CA LYS A 355 24.28 -0.64 16.80
C LYS A 355 22.98 0.15 16.71
N ASN A 356 22.27 0.04 15.57
CA ASN A 356 20.98 0.70 15.40
C ASN A 356 19.92 0.19 16.39
N LYS A 357 19.91 -1.12 16.68
CA LYS A 357 19.00 -1.72 17.67
C LYS A 357 19.25 -1.17 19.07
N GLU A 358 20.52 -1.04 19.47
CA GLU A 358 20.90 -0.49 20.76
C GLU A 358 20.53 0.99 20.88
N PHE A 359 20.79 1.78 19.84
CA PHE A 359 20.38 3.19 19.80
C PHE A 359 18.86 3.36 19.93
N ILE A 360 18.07 2.59 19.16
CA ILE A 360 16.61 2.63 19.25
C ILE A 360 16.16 2.23 20.66
N LYS A 361 16.77 1.21 21.27
CA LYS A 361 16.46 0.79 22.64
C LYS A 361 16.71 1.93 23.64
N ARG A 362 17.89 2.56 23.59
CA ARG A 362 18.25 3.69 24.46
C ARG A 362 17.31 4.88 24.25
N ARG A 363 17.04 5.26 23.00
CA ARG A 363 16.14 6.37 22.67
C ARG A 363 14.69 6.11 23.11
N THR A 364 14.21 4.87 22.99
CA THR A 364 12.86 4.49 23.44
C THR A 364 12.77 4.55 24.96
N GLN A 365 13.82 4.10 25.67
CA GLN A 365 13.89 4.18 27.13
C GLN A 365 13.93 5.64 27.61
N GLN A 366 14.79 6.46 27.00
CA GLN A 366 14.87 7.90 27.31
C GLN A 366 13.53 8.59 27.08
N ALA A 367 12.89 8.37 25.93
CA ALA A 367 11.59 8.96 25.64
C ALA A 367 10.50 8.51 26.62
N TYR A 368 10.59 7.30 27.17
CA TYR A 368 9.70 6.85 28.23
C TYR A 368 9.96 7.59 29.54
N GLU A 369 11.22 7.72 29.95
CA GLU A 369 11.64 8.46 31.16
C GLU A 369 11.27 9.94 31.08
N ASP A 370 11.55 10.61 29.97
CA ASP A 370 11.19 12.01 29.73
C ASP A 370 9.68 12.23 29.84
N ASN A 371 8.89 11.29 29.30
CA ASN A 371 7.43 11.37 29.40
C ASN A 371 6.92 11.05 30.81
N CYS A 372 7.62 10.23 31.60
CA CYS A 372 7.31 10.03 33.02
C CYS A 372 7.54 11.33 33.80
N LEU A 373 8.67 12.00 33.60
CA LEU A 373 8.98 13.30 34.22
C LEU A 373 7.93 14.37 33.88
N ILE A 374 7.47 14.41 32.63
CA ILE A 374 6.37 15.31 32.23
C ILE A 374 5.10 15.00 33.01
N ILE A 375 4.77 13.71 33.19
CA ILE A 375 3.60 13.29 33.96
C ILE A 375 3.76 13.71 35.42
N ASP A 376 4.93 13.46 36.04
CA ASP A 376 5.24 13.86 37.42
C ASP A 376 4.99 15.36 37.63
N ASN A 377 5.59 16.19 36.77
CA ASN A 377 5.45 17.65 36.83
C ASN A 377 3.99 18.10 36.67
N CYS A 378 3.23 17.47 35.77
CA CYS A 378 1.82 17.80 35.57
C CYS A 378 0.96 17.41 36.77
N VAL A 379 1.24 16.25 37.38
CA VAL A 379 0.53 15.76 38.57
C VAL A 379 0.80 16.67 39.76
N GLU A 380 2.06 17.02 40.02
CA GLU A 380 2.45 17.94 41.09
C GLU A 380 1.80 19.33 40.91
N PHE A 381 1.84 19.86 39.68
CA PHE A 381 1.21 21.14 39.36
C PHE A 381 -0.30 21.11 39.62
N LEU A 382 -0.99 20.07 39.18
CA LEU A 382 -2.44 19.91 39.39
C LEU A 382 -2.78 19.72 40.87
N GLY A 383 -1.98 18.94 41.60
CA GLY A 383 -2.10 18.74 43.05
C GLY A 383 -1.99 20.04 43.83
N LYS A 384 -1.00 20.89 43.52
CA LYS A 384 -0.84 22.22 44.14
C LYS A 384 -2.03 23.15 43.93
N HIS A 385 -2.79 22.97 42.85
CA HIS A 385 -3.99 23.75 42.54
C HIS A 385 -5.29 23.09 43.00
N GLY A 386 -5.22 21.99 43.76
CA GLY A 386 -6.40 21.27 44.27
C GLY A 386 -7.22 20.58 43.16
N VAL A 387 -6.62 20.33 42.00
CA VAL A 387 -7.30 19.77 40.83
C VAL A 387 -6.92 18.31 40.65
N TYR A 388 -7.92 17.43 40.53
CA TYR A 388 -7.67 16.02 40.27
C TYR A 388 -6.92 15.79 38.92
N PRO A 389 -5.76 15.09 38.92
CA PRO A 389 -4.95 14.79 37.73
C PRO A 389 -5.58 13.79 36.76
N SER A 390 -6.71 14.17 36.15
CA SER A 390 -7.35 13.35 35.11
C SER A 390 -6.49 13.24 33.85
N ARG A 391 -6.62 12.14 33.10
CA ARG A 391 -5.87 11.92 31.85
C ARG A 391 -5.99 13.09 30.86
N ARG A 392 -7.19 13.66 30.71
CA ARG A 392 -7.44 14.81 29.81
C ARG A 392 -6.66 16.04 30.25
N LYS A 393 -6.67 16.37 31.56
CA LYS A 393 -5.98 17.54 32.11
C LYS A 393 -4.45 17.43 31.98
N ILE A 394 -3.90 16.24 32.19
CA ILE A 394 -2.46 16.00 32.01
C ILE A 394 -2.07 16.16 30.54
N GLU A 395 -2.84 15.58 29.60
CA GLU A 395 -2.55 15.73 28.16
C GLU A 395 -2.68 17.18 27.67
N GLU A 396 -3.59 17.95 28.26
CA GLU A 396 -3.81 19.37 27.98
C GLU A 396 -2.63 20.23 28.46
N ILE A 397 -2.22 20.09 29.73
CA ILE A 397 -1.10 20.84 30.33
C ILE A 397 0.23 20.46 29.68
N ALA A 398 0.42 19.17 29.37
CA ALA A 398 1.62 18.71 28.68
C ALA A 398 1.69 19.12 27.20
N HIS A 399 0.62 19.71 26.65
CA HIS A 399 0.44 20.00 25.22
C HIS A 399 0.74 18.77 24.32
N LYS A 400 0.42 17.57 24.82
CA LYS A 400 0.71 16.29 24.17
C LYS A 400 -0.57 15.44 24.09
N PRO A 401 -1.46 15.72 23.12
CA PRO A 401 -2.70 14.96 22.97
C PRO A 401 -2.41 13.49 22.67
N GLY A 402 -2.96 12.59 23.47
CA GLY A 402 -2.76 11.15 23.36
C GLY A 402 -1.49 10.59 24.03
N LEU A 403 -0.77 11.37 24.84
CA LEU A 403 0.35 10.90 25.68
C LEU A 403 -0.03 9.64 26.49
N LEU A 404 -1.21 9.64 27.09
CA LEU A 404 -1.73 8.57 27.93
C LEU A 404 -2.54 7.55 27.11
N LYS A 405 -2.35 7.47 25.79
CA LYS A 405 -2.79 6.30 25.01
C LYS A 405 -1.87 5.10 25.22
N ASP A 406 -0.57 5.33 25.46
CA ASP A 406 0.37 4.27 25.80
C ASP A 406 -0.05 3.59 27.12
N LYS A 407 -0.08 2.25 27.13
CA LYS A 407 -0.46 1.48 28.32
C LYS A 407 0.55 1.65 29.45
N LYS A 408 1.87 1.67 29.15
CA LYS A 408 2.92 1.80 30.17
C LYS A 408 2.86 3.15 30.89
N LEU A 409 2.65 4.24 30.15
CA LEU A 409 2.50 5.58 30.73
C LEU A 409 1.20 5.72 31.53
N ARG A 410 0.11 5.06 31.11
CA ARG A 410 -1.11 4.98 31.92
C ARG A 410 -0.92 4.21 33.22
N GLU A 411 -0.23 3.07 33.17
CA GLU A 411 0.09 2.28 34.35
C GLU A 411 1.05 3.03 35.28
N TYR A 412 1.97 3.82 34.73
CA TYR A 412 2.81 4.73 35.50
C TYR A 412 1.98 5.80 36.22
N LEU A 413 1.12 6.54 35.50
CA LEU A 413 0.20 7.52 36.10
C LEU A 413 -0.69 6.88 37.19
N ASN A 414 -1.27 5.71 36.93
CA ASN A 414 -2.11 5.04 37.91
C ASN A 414 -1.34 4.71 39.20
N ARG A 415 -0.07 4.28 39.09
CA ARG A 415 0.79 4.00 40.26
C ARG A 415 1.16 5.28 41.01
N LEU A 416 1.49 6.36 40.30
CA LEU A 416 1.73 7.67 40.92
C LEU A 416 0.51 8.15 41.72
N MET A 417 -0.67 8.10 41.10
CA MET A 417 -1.93 8.48 41.72
C MET A 417 -2.27 7.61 42.95
N GLN A 418 -1.92 6.32 42.93
CA GLN A 418 -2.07 5.47 44.11
C GLN A 418 -1.11 5.86 45.23
N ASN A 419 0.13 6.24 44.92
CA ASN A 419 1.11 6.59 45.95
C ASN A 419 0.87 7.97 46.57
N GLU A 420 0.47 8.98 45.81
CA GLU A 420 0.23 10.34 46.31
C GLU A 420 -1.11 10.49 47.04
N PHE A 421 -2.17 9.79 46.59
CA PHE A 421 -3.52 9.95 47.15
C PHE A 421 -3.97 8.82 48.09
N SER A 422 -3.11 7.83 48.39
CA SER A 422 -3.37 6.84 49.45
C SER A 422 -2.94 7.33 50.85
N ASN A 423 -2.09 8.36 50.93
CA ASN A 423 -1.66 8.95 52.22
C ASN A 423 -2.64 10.01 52.77
N ASP A 424 -3.61 10.47 51.98
CA ASP A 424 -4.68 11.38 52.42
C ASP A 424 -5.91 10.66 53.03
N ARG A 425 -5.81 9.35 53.30
CA ARG A 425 -6.87 8.54 53.95
C ARG A 425 -6.42 7.92 55.27
N ARG A 426 -5.69 8.66 56.10
CA ARG A 426 -5.52 8.31 57.52
C ARG A 426 -5.77 9.51 58.42
#